data_AF-A0A544TPR8-F1
#
_entry.id   AF-A0A544TPR8-F1
#
_cell.length_a   1.000
_cell.length_b   1.000
_cell.length_c   1.000
_cell.angle_alpha   90.00
_cell.angle_beta   90.00
_cell.angle_gamma   90.00
#
_symmetry.space_group_name_H-M   'P 1'
#
loop_
_entity.id
_entity.type
_entity.pdbx_description
1 polymer ?
#
loop_
_entity_poly.entity_id
_entity_poly.type
_entity_poly.pdbx_seq_one_letter_code
_entity_poly.pdbx_strand_id
1 'polypeptide(L)'
;MFLENEYGLVGSVIGIVSMIISIISTVGFYGYVYNKQFFSKSFWKIIFLITVIDLIVTTLYYGFEDAAEQGELIFATAFTFIIMYPLLLGLYRYGFQKKNDNLA
;
A
#
# COMPACT_ATOMS: atom_id res chain seq x y z
N MET A 1 -0.32 0.64 -33.59
CA MET A 1 -0.53 -0.78 -33.24
C MET A 1 0.53 -1.35 -32.29
N PHE A 2 1.78 -0.88 -32.29
CA PHE A 2 2.79 -1.35 -31.31
C PHE A 2 2.70 -0.68 -29.92
N LEU A 3 2.21 0.56 -29.84
CA LEU A 3 2.11 1.29 -28.57
C LEU A 3 0.97 0.78 -27.66
N GLU A 4 -0.13 0.30 -28.24
CA GLU A 4 -1.31 -0.16 -27.50
C GLU A 4 -1.02 -1.41 -26.64
N ASN A 5 -0.06 -2.23 -27.09
CA ASN A 5 0.35 -3.45 -26.39
C ASN A 5 1.32 -3.17 -25.22
N GLU A 6 2.12 -2.09 -25.30
CA GLU A 6 3.00 -1.67 -24.20
C GLU A 6 2.20 -1.08 -23.03
N TYR A 7 1.17 -0.28 -23.30
CA TYR A 7 0.29 0.27 -22.25
C TYR A 7 -0.50 -0.83 -21.52
N GLY A 8 -1.01 -1.83 -22.25
CA GLY A 8 -1.72 -2.98 -21.64
C GLY A 8 -0.82 -3.85 -20.76
N LEU A 9 0.44 -4.04 -21.16
CA LEU A 9 1.44 -4.76 -20.36
C LEU A 9 1.84 -3.99 -19.11
N VAL A 10 2.09 -2.68 -19.22
CA VAL A 10 2.46 -1.82 -18.08
C VAL A 10 1.34 -1.81 -17.03
N GLY A 11 0.08 -1.64 -17.44
CA GLY A 11 -1.07 -1.71 -16.53
C GLY A 11 -1.20 -3.07 -15.84
N SER A 12 -1.01 -4.16 -16.60
CA SER A 12 -1.05 -5.53 -16.05
C SER A 12 0.04 -5.79 -15.02
N VAL A 13 1.27 -5.30 -15.27
CA VAL A 13 2.40 -5.44 -14.35
C VAL A 13 2.16 -4.65 -13.07
N ILE A 14 1.68 -3.40 -13.18
CA ILE A 14 1.32 -2.58 -12.02
C ILE A 14 0.27 -3.32 -11.17
N GLY A 15 -0.80 -3.84 -11.80
CA GLY A 15 -1.85 -4.58 -11.09
C GLY A 15 -1.34 -5.81 -10.33
N ILE A 16 -0.46 -6.61 -10.94
CA ILE A 16 0.14 -7.79 -10.29
C ILE A 16 1.01 -7.36 -9.09
N VAL A 17 1.83 -6.31 -9.25
CA VAL A 17 2.69 -5.80 -8.19
C VAL A 17 1.86 -5.27 -7.02
N SER A 18 0.82 -4.46 -7.28
CA SER A 18 -0.08 -3.94 -6.24
C SER A 18 -0.84 -5.05 -5.52
N MET A 19 -1.21 -6.13 -6.23
CA MET A 19 -1.82 -7.32 -5.62
C MET A 19 -0.86 -8.02 -4.64
N ILE A 20 0.39 -8.23 -5.05
CA ILE A 20 1.41 -8.86 -4.19
C ILE A 20 1.66 -8.00 -2.94
N ILE A 21 1.81 -6.68 -3.12
CA ILE A 21 1.98 -5.72 -2.02
C ILE A 21 0.78 -5.81 -1.07
N SER A 22 -0.44 -5.83 -1.59
CA SER A 22 -1.66 -5.94 -0.78
C SER A 22 -1.71 -7.21 0.06
N ILE A 23 -1.30 -8.37 -0.50
CA ILE A 23 -1.24 -9.64 0.23
C ILE A 23 -0.22 -9.54 1.37
N ILE A 24 1.00 -9.08 1.08
CA ILE A 24 2.07 -8.96 2.08
C ILE A 24 1.67 -7.96 3.18
N SER A 25 1.08 -6.84 2.80
CA SER A 25 0.60 -5.81 3.72
C SER A 25 -0.54 -6.31 4.61
N THR A 26 -1.44 -7.12 4.07
CA THR A 26 -2.50 -7.79 4.86
C THR A 26 -1.92 -8.76 5.87
N VAL A 27 -0.89 -9.55 5.49
CA VAL A 27 -0.17 -10.42 6.43
C VAL A 27 0.54 -9.62 7.51
N GLY A 28 1.13 -8.48 7.15
CA GLY A 28 1.74 -7.55 8.12
C GLY A 28 0.73 -6.97 9.11
N PHE A 29 -0.42 -6.55 8.61
CA PHE A 29 -1.51 -6.05 9.43
C PHE A 29 -2.07 -7.12 10.37
N TYR A 30 -2.25 -8.35 9.88
CA TYR A 30 -2.64 -9.50 10.70
C TYR A 30 -1.58 -9.78 11.78
N GLY A 31 -0.29 -9.81 11.41
CA GLY A 31 0.82 -9.98 12.36
C GLY A 31 0.79 -8.93 13.47
N TYR A 32 0.50 -7.67 13.12
CA TYR A 32 0.33 -6.60 14.10
C TYR A 32 -0.87 -6.84 15.04
N VAL A 33 -2.07 -7.14 14.52
CA VAL A 33 -3.28 -7.35 15.33
C VAL A 33 -3.10 -8.49 16.34
N TYR A 34 -2.42 -9.56 15.93
CA TYR A 34 -2.20 -10.75 16.77
C TYR A 34 -0.84 -10.77 17.48
N ASN A 35 -0.08 -9.66 17.46
CA ASN A 35 1.28 -9.58 18.02
C ASN A 35 2.24 -10.70 17.57
N LYS A 36 2.04 -11.24 16.36
CA LYS A 36 2.90 -12.26 15.75
C LYS A 36 3.87 -11.59 14.81
N GLN A 37 5.16 -11.66 15.10
CA GLN A 37 6.21 -11.08 14.26
C GLN A 37 6.68 -12.08 13.19
N PHE A 38 5.96 -12.13 12.07
CA PHE A 38 6.43 -12.71 10.81
C PHE A 38 7.52 -11.82 10.24
N PHE A 39 8.70 -12.34 9.84
CA PHE A 39 9.82 -11.57 9.27
C PHE A 39 10.44 -10.48 10.18
N SER A 40 11.58 -9.92 9.73
CA SER A 40 12.35 -8.92 10.50
C SER A 40 11.73 -7.53 10.46
N LYS A 41 12.00 -6.69 11.47
CA LYS A 41 11.55 -5.28 11.49
C LYS A 41 11.97 -4.52 10.23
N SER A 42 13.21 -4.72 9.76
CA SER A 42 13.72 -4.08 8.55
C SER A 42 12.92 -4.44 7.30
N PHE A 43 12.46 -5.69 7.18
CA PHE A 43 11.58 -6.12 6.10
C PHE A 43 10.28 -5.31 6.10
N TRP A 44 9.63 -5.16 7.26
CA TRP A 44 8.38 -4.39 7.35
C TRP A 44 8.52 -2.91 7.10
N LYS A 45 9.69 -2.32 7.43
CA LYS A 45 10.00 -0.94 7.05
C LYS A 45 10.03 -0.78 5.53
N ILE A 46 10.62 -1.74 4.82
CA ILE A 46 10.67 -1.75 3.36
C ILE A 46 9.26 -1.93 2.79
N ILE A 47 8.49 -2.90 3.29
CA ILE A 47 7.09 -3.13 2.87
C ILE A 47 6.23 -1.88 3.09
N PHE A 48 6.38 -1.20 4.22
CA PHE A 48 5.67 0.06 4.49
C PHE A 48 6.00 1.11 3.42
N LEU A 49 7.28 1.33 3.13
CA LEU A 49 7.70 2.30 2.10
C LEU A 49 7.16 1.94 0.72
N ILE A 50 7.25 0.67 0.33
CA ILE A 50 6.72 0.17 -0.95
C ILE A 50 5.21 0.39 -1.01
N THR A 51 4.46 0.11 0.06
CA THR A 51 3.01 0.30 0.11
C THR A 51 2.62 1.76 -0.04
N VAL A 52 3.37 2.68 0.59
CA VAL A 52 3.15 4.13 0.43
C VAL A 52 3.41 4.57 -1.01
N ILE A 53 4.49 4.10 -1.63
CA ILE A 53 4.82 4.43 -3.03
C ILE A 53 3.73 3.89 -3.96
N ASP A 54 3.33 2.63 -3.79
CA ASP A 54 2.27 1.99 -4.57
C ASP A 54 0.94 2.74 -4.46
N LEU A 55 0.56 3.16 -3.25
CA LEU A 55 -0.62 4.00 -3.02
C LEU A 55 -0.53 5.32 -3.80
N ILE A 56 0.61 6.02 -3.72
CA ILE A 56 0.82 7.29 -4.43
C ILE A 56 0.74 7.06 -5.94
N VAL A 57 1.46 6.07 -6.47
CA VAL A 57 1.49 5.78 -7.92
C VAL A 57 0.09 5.41 -8.42
N THR A 58 -0.62 4.53 -7.70
CA THR A 58 -1.98 4.11 -8.07
C THR A 58 -2.96 5.29 -8.01
N THR A 59 -2.88 6.12 -6.98
CA THR A 59 -3.75 7.30 -6.85
C THR A 59 -3.48 8.34 -7.92
N LEU A 60 -2.21 8.57 -8.28
CA LEU A 60 -1.87 9.51 -9.36
C LEU A 60 -2.25 8.92 -10.73
N TYR A 61 -1.93 7.66 -11.00
CA TYR A 61 -2.16 7.03 -12.30
C TYR A 61 -3.66 6.92 -12.59
N TYR A 62 -4.43 6.24 -11.74
CA TYR A 62 -5.87 6.05 -11.95
C TYR A 62 -6.69 7.28 -11.58
N GLY A 63 -6.29 8.04 -10.55
CA GLY A 63 -7.03 9.23 -10.13
C GLY A 63 -7.01 10.34 -11.17
N PHE A 64 -5.92 10.51 -11.92
CA PHE A 64 -5.89 11.50 -13.02
C PHE A 64 -6.49 10.99 -14.33
N GLU A 65 -6.55 9.68 -14.55
CA GLU A 65 -7.10 9.10 -15.77
C GLU A 65 -8.64 9.04 -15.74
N ASP A 66 -9.23 8.72 -14.58
CA ASP A 66 -10.68 8.54 -14.45
C ASP A 66 -11.47 9.79 -14.00
N ALA A 67 -10.80 10.81 -13.46
CA ALA A 67 -11.50 11.99 -12.94
C ALA A 67 -11.76 13.05 -14.03
N ALA A 68 -13.03 13.18 -14.43
CA ALA A 68 -13.47 14.24 -15.35
C ALA A 68 -13.52 15.63 -14.68
N GLU A 69 -13.70 15.68 -13.37
CA GLU A 69 -13.75 16.92 -12.59
C GLU A 69 -12.83 16.87 -11.34
N GLN A 70 -12.23 18.02 -10.99
CA GLN A 70 -11.32 18.13 -9.84
C GLN A 70 -11.97 17.74 -8.50
N GLY A 71 -13.29 17.94 -8.37
CA GLY A 71 -14.04 17.59 -7.15
C GLY A 71 -14.07 16.08 -6.87
N GLU A 72 -14.22 15.27 -7.92
CA GLU A 72 -14.23 13.80 -7.81
C GLU A 72 -12.86 13.26 -7.41
N LEU A 73 -11.79 13.85 -7.96
CA LEU A 73 -10.41 13.49 -7.63
C LEU A 73 -10.09 13.74 -6.15
N ILE A 74 -10.50 14.91 -5.62
CA ILE A 74 -10.29 15.26 -4.21
C ILE A 74 -11.06 14.28 -3.30
N PHE A 75 -12.32 14.00 -3.62
CA PHE A 75 -13.14 13.08 -2.84
C PHE A 75 -12.58 11.65 -2.87
N ALA A 76 -12.27 11.12 -4.04
CA ALA A 76 -11.72 9.77 -4.22
C ALA A 76 -10.38 9.62 -3.49
N THR A 77 -9.50 10.63 -3.59
CA THR A 77 -8.22 10.65 -2.90
C THR A 77 -8.42 10.65 -1.39
N ALA A 78 -9.22 11.57 -0.85
CA ALA A 78 -9.47 11.66 0.59
C ALA A 78 -10.10 10.37 1.14
N PHE A 79 -11.08 9.82 0.45
CA PHE A 79 -11.74 8.57 0.83
C PHE A 79 -10.77 7.38 0.83
N THR A 80 -9.92 7.28 -0.19
CA THR A 80 -8.88 6.24 -0.27
C THR A 80 -7.90 6.34 0.89
N PHE A 81 -7.44 7.55 1.24
CA PHE A 81 -6.56 7.75 2.40
C PHE A 81 -7.23 7.37 3.73
N ILE A 82 -8.52 7.70 3.92
CA ILE A 82 -9.27 7.33 5.12
C ILE A 82 -9.34 5.80 5.27
N ILE A 83 -9.63 5.09 4.18
CA ILE A 83 -9.72 3.62 4.20
C ILE A 83 -8.35 2.97 4.41
N MET A 84 -7.30 3.51 3.79
CA MET A 84 -5.95 2.95 3.86
C MET A 84 -5.23 3.30 5.16
N TYR A 85 -5.69 4.31 5.90
CA TYR A 85 -5.04 4.78 7.12
C TYR A 85 -4.81 3.67 8.18
N PRO A 86 -5.80 2.82 8.53
CA PRO A 86 -5.59 1.74 9.49
C PRO A 86 -4.51 0.75 9.05
N LEU A 87 -4.47 0.42 7.75
CA LEU A 87 -3.47 -0.47 7.17
C LEU A 87 -2.07 0.14 7.30
N LEU A 88 -1.91 1.39 6.89
CA LEU A 88 -0.64 2.12 6.98
C LEU A 88 -0.17 2.25 8.43
N LEU A 89 -1.07 2.56 9.37
CA LEU A 89 -0.76 2.64 10.78
C LEU A 89 -0.30 1.29 11.35
N GLY A 90 -0.98 0.21 10.98
CA GLY A 90 -0.62 -1.15 11.40
C GLY A 90 0.78 -1.53 10.90
N LEU A 91 1.07 -1.33 9.62
CA LEU A 91 2.39 -1.60 9.03
C LEU A 91 3.49 -0.73 9.63
N TYR A 92 3.20 0.56 9.85
CA TYR A 92 4.13 1.48 10.50
C TYR A 92 4.49 0.98 11.89
N ARG A 93 3.50 0.64 12.73
CA ARG A 93 3.76 0.12 14.07
C ARG A 93 4.53 -1.20 14.03
N TYR A 94 4.19 -2.07 13.09
CA TYR A 94 4.83 -3.36 12.97
C TYR A 94 6.31 -3.30 12.54
N GLY A 95 6.68 -2.35 11.67
CA GLY A 95 8.07 -2.15 11.23
C GLY A 95 8.90 -1.20 12.11
N PHE A 96 8.27 -0.18 12.71
CA PHE A 96 8.96 0.91 13.39
C PHE A 96 8.78 0.96 14.91
N GLN A 97 7.75 0.31 15.47
CA GLN A 97 7.57 0.32 16.92
C GLN A 97 8.65 -0.55 17.58
N LYS A 98 9.40 0.04 18.51
CA LYS A 98 10.22 -0.74 19.44
C LYS A 98 9.26 -1.67 20.18
N LYS A 99 9.43 -2.98 19.99
CA LYS A 99 8.91 -3.98 20.93
C LYS A 99 9.37 -3.50 22.31
N ASN A 100 8.44 -3.13 23.17
CA ASN A 100 8.77 -2.90 24.57
C ASN A 100 9.17 -4.29 25.09
N ASP A 101 10.47 -4.57 25.15
CA ASP A 101 11.04 -5.79 25.73
C ASP A 101 10.93 -5.76 27.27
N ASN A 102 9.87 -5.16 27.81
CA ASN A 102 9.55 -5.14 29.23
C ASN A 102 8.32 -6.01 29.42
N LEU A 103 8.51 -7.33 29.35
CA LEU A 103 7.68 -8.40 29.95
C LEU A 103 8.25 -9.74 29.42
N ALA A 104 9.45 -10.08 29.89
CA ALA A 104 9.95 -11.44 29.97
C ALA A 104 10.91 -11.50 31.16
#